data_AF-A0A645F8V0-F1
#
_entry.id   AF-A0A645F8V0-F1
#
_cell.length_a   1.000
_cell.length_b   1.000
_cell.length_c   1.000
_cell.angle_alpha   90.00
_cell.angle_beta   90.00
_cell.angle_gamma   90.00
#
_symmetry.space_group_name_H-M   'P 1'
#
loop_
_entity.id
_entity.type
_entity.pdbx_description
1 polymer ?
#
loop_
_entity_poly.entity_id
_entity_poly.type
_entity_poly.pdbx_seq_one_letter_code
_entity_poly.pdbx_strand_id
1 'polypeptide(L)'
;MVSMGELGVVLQFLSKSFACGSQEELGAALLDALRQYELNAALQLRLGDGALTVSDNGRELPLEVSVLNHVRHSGRIFQFRSRCVFNYGRVTVLINDMPLADPDRCGRIRDNVALLAEGADARMQAIEAEELARHRRAGIEAALPRVQCTLESVQANYRRNSLELTQSMIEFQEALGKSFISLGLSEAQENSLTTLADDYMQRMVASQDASLQTIGELQALAASLQDVLRR
;
A
#
# COMPACT_ATOMS: atom_id res chain seq x y z
N MET A 1 0.90 -45.79 -8.15
CA MET A 1 1.75 -44.99 -9.05
C MET A 1 0.92 -43.79 -9.50
N VAL A 2 1.39 -42.55 -9.28
CA VAL A 2 0.71 -41.35 -9.78
C VAL A 2 0.77 -41.41 -11.31
N SER A 3 -0.36 -41.29 -11.99
CA SER A 3 -0.36 -41.23 -13.45
C SER A 3 0.39 -39.97 -13.86
N MET A 4 1.45 -40.08 -14.68
CA MET A 4 2.26 -38.92 -15.10
C MET A 4 1.43 -37.78 -15.71
N GLY A 5 0.24 -38.06 -16.22
CA GLY A 5 -0.70 -37.05 -16.70
C GLY A 5 -1.28 -36.17 -15.60
N GLU A 6 -1.63 -36.72 -14.43
CA GLU A 6 -2.28 -35.99 -13.34
C GLU A 6 -1.31 -34.93 -12.76
N LEU A 7 -0.08 -35.33 -12.44
CA LEU A 7 0.94 -34.39 -11.94
C LEU A 7 1.29 -33.30 -12.98
N GLY A 8 1.22 -33.63 -14.28
CA GLY A 8 1.41 -32.69 -15.37
C GLY A 8 0.41 -31.53 -15.35
N VAL A 9 -0.86 -31.81 -15.03
CA VAL A 9 -1.90 -30.77 -14.88
C VAL A 9 -1.56 -29.81 -13.75
N VAL A 10 -1.08 -30.33 -12.61
CA VAL A 10 -0.71 -29.48 -11.47
C VAL A 10 0.46 -28.56 -11.81
N LEU A 11 1.52 -29.11 -12.42
CA LEU A 11 2.67 -28.31 -12.85
C LEU A 11 2.28 -27.25 -13.88
N GLN A 12 1.41 -27.60 -14.83
CA GLN A 12 0.92 -26.65 -15.83
C GLN A 12 0.11 -25.52 -15.18
N PHE A 13 -0.76 -25.84 -14.22
CA PHE A 13 -1.50 -24.83 -13.47
C PHE A 13 -0.56 -23.92 -12.70
N LEU A 14 0.39 -24.47 -11.93
CA LEU A 14 1.34 -23.67 -11.15
C LEU A 14 2.13 -22.73 -12.05
N SER A 15 2.61 -23.21 -13.20
CA SER A 15 3.29 -22.36 -14.18
C SER A 15 2.40 -21.25 -14.73
N LYS A 16 1.12 -21.52 -15.03
CA LYS A 16 0.17 -20.51 -15.51
C LYS A 16 -0.19 -19.50 -14.42
N SER A 17 -0.32 -19.97 -13.17
CA SER A 17 -0.71 -19.14 -12.03
C SER A 17 0.25 -17.98 -11.80
N PHE A 18 1.55 -18.15 -12.08
CA PHE A 18 2.54 -17.09 -11.96
C PHE A 18 2.30 -15.90 -12.89
N ALA A 19 1.64 -16.11 -14.03
CA ALA A 19 1.30 -15.06 -14.98
C ALA A 19 -0.07 -14.42 -14.71
N CYS A 20 -0.90 -15.01 -13.85
CA CYS A 20 -2.23 -14.47 -13.54
C CYS A 20 -2.10 -13.18 -12.72
N GLY A 21 -2.61 -12.08 -13.25
CA GLY A 21 -2.59 -10.75 -12.62
C GLY A 21 -3.85 -10.41 -11.82
N SER A 22 -4.90 -11.22 -11.93
CA SER A 22 -6.19 -10.97 -11.26
C SER A 22 -6.85 -12.23 -10.72
N GLN A 23 -7.88 -12.05 -9.89
CA GLN A 23 -8.68 -13.16 -9.35
C GLN A 23 -9.40 -13.93 -10.46
N GLU A 24 -9.85 -13.23 -11.52
CA GLU A 24 -10.56 -13.80 -12.65
C GLU A 24 -9.68 -14.73 -13.47
N GLU A 25 -8.46 -14.28 -13.78
CA GLU A 25 -7.49 -15.08 -14.53
C GLU A 25 -7.08 -16.33 -13.74
N LEU A 26 -6.80 -16.17 -12.44
CA LEU A 26 -6.43 -17.27 -11.57
C LEU A 26 -7.59 -18.26 -11.38
N GLY A 27 -8.81 -17.76 -11.17
CA GLY A 27 -10.00 -18.58 -11.03
C GLY A 27 -10.32 -19.37 -12.29
N ALA A 28 -10.18 -18.76 -13.47
CA ALA A 28 -10.33 -19.46 -14.74
C ALA A 28 -9.27 -20.56 -14.93
N ALA A 29 -7.99 -20.25 -14.66
CA ALA A 29 -6.91 -21.23 -14.75
C ALA A 29 -7.09 -22.41 -13.79
N LEU A 30 -7.58 -22.15 -12.57
CA LEU A 30 -7.86 -23.19 -11.57
C LEU A 30 -9.06 -24.06 -11.99
N LEU A 31 -10.12 -23.46 -12.51
CA LEU A 31 -11.28 -24.20 -13.02
C LEU A 31 -10.89 -25.08 -14.21
N ASP A 32 -10.09 -24.56 -15.15
CA ASP A 32 -9.59 -25.32 -16.29
C ASP A 32 -8.67 -26.47 -15.88
N ALA A 33 -7.91 -26.32 -14.79
CA ALA A 33 -7.14 -27.43 -14.21
C ALA A 33 -8.08 -28.52 -13.66
N LEU A 34 -9.14 -28.14 -12.93
CA LEU A 34 -10.11 -29.09 -12.37
C LEU A 34 -10.94 -29.80 -13.46
N ARG A 35 -11.25 -29.12 -14.57
CA ARG A 35 -11.89 -29.73 -15.74
C ARG A 35 -11.05 -30.82 -16.40
N GLN A 36 -9.72 -30.68 -16.40
CA GLN A 36 -8.82 -31.72 -16.91
C GLN A 36 -8.83 -32.99 -16.05
N TYR A 37 -9.28 -32.88 -14.79
CA TYR A 37 -9.55 -34.04 -13.93
C TYR A 37 -10.97 -34.60 -14.08
N GLU A 38 -11.76 -34.05 -15.01
CA GLU A 38 -13.18 -34.38 -15.24
C GLU A 38 -14.06 -34.13 -14.00
N LEU A 39 -13.75 -33.07 -13.24
CA LEU A 39 -14.44 -32.72 -11.99
C LEU A 39 -15.31 -31.47 -12.19
N ASN A 40 -16.53 -31.51 -11.66
CA ASN A 40 -17.41 -30.35 -11.57
C ASN A 40 -17.11 -29.58 -10.28
N ALA A 41 -16.62 -28.35 -10.44
CA ALA A 41 -16.15 -27.56 -9.31
C ALA A 41 -16.75 -26.15 -9.25
N ALA A 42 -16.88 -25.66 -8.02
CA ALA A 42 -17.16 -24.26 -7.73
C ALA A 42 -16.01 -23.69 -6.89
N LEU A 43 -15.55 -22.51 -7.26
CA LEU A 43 -14.39 -21.84 -6.69
C LEU A 43 -14.82 -20.50 -6.12
N GLN A 44 -14.25 -20.13 -4.98
CA GLN A 44 -14.31 -18.77 -4.46
C GLN A 44 -12.91 -18.27 -4.15
N LEU A 45 -12.53 -17.14 -4.76
CA LEU A 45 -11.28 -16.43 -4.49
C LEU A 45 -11.58 -15.11 -3.80
N ARG A 46 -10.82 -14.75 -2.77
CA ARG A 46 -11.07 -13.56 -1.93
C ARG A 46 -9.88 -12.61 -1.94
N LEU A 47 -10.16 -11.32 -2.15
CA LEU A 47 -9.15 -10.25 -2.22
C LEU A 47 -9.72 -8.99 -1.58
N GLY A 48 -9.09 -8.51 -0.51
CA GLY A 48 -9.65 -7.43 0.31
C GLY A 48 -11.09 -7.75 0.78
N ASP A 49 -12.02 -6.84 0.50
CA ASP A 49 -13.44 -6.97 0.82
C ASP A 49 -14.26 -7.70 -0.27
N GLY A 50 -13.63 -8.01 -1.41
CA GLY A 50 -14.25 -8.67 -2.56
C GLY A 50 -14.09 -10.20 -2.54
N ALA A 51 -15.06 -10.89 -3.13
CA ALA A 51 -14.99 -12.32 -3.38
C ALA A 51 -15.52 -12.66 -4.77
N LEU A 52 -14.68 -13.28 -5.59
CA LEU A 52 -15.06 -13.80 -6.90
C LEU A 52 -15.48 -15.26 -6.75
N THR A 53 -16.70 -15.58 -7.17
CA THR A 53 -17.18 -16.98 -7.25
C THR A 53 -17.33 -17.41 -8.70
N VAL A 54 -16.71 -18.53 -9.07
CA VAL A 54 -16.72 -19.07 -10.44
C VAL A 54 -16.98 -20.58 -10.40
N SER A 55 -17.85 -21.05 -11.27
CA SER A 55 -18.09 -22.48 -11.48
C SER A 55 -18.32 -22.77 -12.96
N ASP A 56 -18.52 -24.05 -13.28
CA ASP A 56 -18.90 -24.49 -14.63
C ASP A 56 -20.28 -23.95 -15.06
N ASN A 57 -21.14 -23.60 -14.11
CA ASN A 57 -22.50 -23.10 -14.37
C ASN A 57 -22.55 -21.59 -14.60
N GLY A 58 -21.46 -20.87 -14.31
CA GLY A 58 -21.37 -19.43 -14.47
C GLY A 58 -20.57 -18.73 -13.38
N ARG A 59 -20.80 -17.43 -13.24
CA ARG A 59 -20.12 -16.57 -12.26
C ARG A 59 -21.13 -16.04 -11.25
N GLU A 60 -20.69 -15.95 -10.00
CA GLU A 60 -21.43 -15.32 -8.89
C GLU A 60 -22.87 -15.83 -8.70
N LEU A 61 -23.09 -17.13 -8.86
CA LEU A 61 -24.40 -17.71 -8.59
C LEU A 61 -24.74 -17.58 -7.09
N PRO A 62 -25.87 -16.94 -6.71
CA PRO A 62 -26.17 -16.63 -5.30
C PRO A 62 -26.18 -17.84 -4.37
N LEU A 63 -26.63 -18.99 -4.88
CA LEU A 63 -26.65 -20.24 -4.13
C LEU A 63 -25.23 -20.78 -3.89
N GLU A 64 -24.36 -20.76 -4.90
CA GLU A 64 -22.97 -21.22 -4.78
C GLU A 64 -22.18 -20.31 -3.85
N VAL A 65 -22.37 -19.00 -3.96
CA VAL A 65 -21.77 -18.01 -3.04
C VAL A 65 -22.16 -18.32 -1.60
N SER A 66 -23.45 -18.57 -1.34
CA SER A 66 -23.95 -18.88 0.00
C SER A 66 -23.36 -20.18 0.56
N VAL A 67 -23.27 -21.22 -0.28
CA VAL A 67 -22.67 -22.51 0.11
C VAL A 67 -21.19 -22.33 0.42
N LEU A 68 -20.42 -21.67 -0.46
CA LEU A 68 -18.98 -21.44 -0.30
C LEU A 68 -18.67 -20.61 0.94
N ASN A 69 -19.50 -19.60 1.24
CA ASN A 69 -19.41 -18.80 2.45
C ASN A 69 -19.68 -19.59 3.73
N HIS A 70 -20.49 -20.65 3.67
CA HIS A 70 -20.73 -21.51 4.83
C HIS A 70 -19.60 -22.53 5.02
N VAL A 71 -19.19 -23.22 3.95
CA VAL A 71 -18.22 -24.32 4.05
C VAL A 71 -16.78 -23.86 4.28
N ARG A 72 -16.46 -22.57 4.06
CA ARG A 72 -15.13 -22.01 4.33
C ARG A 72 -14.64 -22.23 5.77
N HIS A 73 -15.55 -22.38 6.72
CA HIS A 73 -15.25 -22.55 8.14
C HIS A 73 -15.18 -24.03 8.58
N SER A 74 -15.41 -24.97 7.66
CA SER A 74 -15.53 -26.41 7.96
C SER A 74 -14.19 -27.15 8.06
N GLY A 75 -13.06 -26.42 8.10
CA GLY A 75 -11.69 -26.97 8.15
C GLY A 75 -10.97 -26.97 6.80
N ARG A 76 -9.67 -27.31 6.79
CA ARG A 76 -8.80 -27.24 5.59
C ARG A 76 -9.27 -28.15 4.46
N ILE A 77 -9.65 -29.38 4.78
CA ILE A 77 -10.25 -30.33 3.83
C ILE A 77 -11.47 -30.94 4.53
N PHE A 78 -12.63 -30.80 3.92
CA PHE A 78 -13.89 -31.34 4.44
C PHE A 78 -14.60 -32.12 3.35
N GLN A 79 -14.91 -33.38 3.60
CA GLN A 79 -15.61 -34.24 2.66
C GLN A 79 -16.96 -34.68 3.21
N PHE A 80 -18.01 -34.52 2.41
CA PHE A 80 -19.35 -35.01 2.69
C PHE A 80 -19.93 -35.69 1.45
N ARG A 81 -20.04 -37.03 1.50
CA ARG A 81 -20.45 -37.87 0.37
C ARG A 81 -19.52 -37.62 -0.84
N SER A 82 -20.09 -37.32 -2.01
CA SER A 82 -19.36 -36.97 -3.23
C SER A 82 -18.81 -35.54 -3.22
N ARG A 83 -19.15 -34.72 -2.22
CA ARG A 83 -18.67 -33.34 -2.16
C ARG A 83 -17.41 -33.23 -1.32
N CYS A 84 -16.41 -32.53 -1.83
CA CYS A 84 -15.18 -32.27 -1.09
C CYS A 84 -14.79 -30.80 -1.19
N VAL A 85 -14.50 -30.19 -0.06
CA VAL A 85 -14.17 -28.78 0.09
C VAL A 85 -12.71 -28.67 0.50
N PHE A 86 -11.98 -27.77 -0.15
CA PHE A 86 -10.59 -27.42 0.14
C PHE A 86 -10.56 -25.94 0.48
N ASN A 87 -10.24 -25.63 1.72
CA ASN A 87 -10.15 -24.27 2.25
C ASN A 87 -8.69 -23.92 2.52
N TYR A 88 -8.15 -23.01 1.72
CA TYR A 88 -6.77 -22.55 1.77
C TYR A 88 -6.76 -21.03 1.76
N GLY A 89 -6.62 -20.42 2.94
CA GLY A 89 -6.51 -18.96 3.07
C GLY A 89 -7.62 -18.20 2.33
N ARG A 90 -7.25 -17.61 1.19
CA ARG A 90 -8.09 -16.79 0.30
C ARG A 90 -8.89 -17.59 -0.72
N VAL A 91 -8.64 -18.89 -0.85
CA VAL A 91 -9.25 -19.78 -1.84
C VAL A 91 -10.11 -20.83 -1.16
N THR A 92 -11.31 -21.05 -1.69
CA THR A 92 -12.17 -22.17 -1.36
C THR A 92 -12.54 -22.90 -2.64
N VAL A 93 -12.26 -24.21 -2.70
CA VAL A 93 -12.61 -25.09 -3.81
C VAL A 93 -13.64 -26.10 -3.32
N LEU A 94 -14.80 -26.16 -3.96
CA LEU A 94 -15.82 -27.18 -3.75
C LEU A 94 -15.89 -28.07 -4.99
N ILE A 95 -15.54 -29.34 -4.83
CA ILE A 95 -15.76 -30.40 -5.82
C ILE A 95 -17.12 -31.03 -5.54
N ASN A 96 -17.97 -31.16 -6.56
CA ASN A 96 -19.33 -31.68 -6.41
C ASN A 96 -19.45 -33.20 -6.57
N ASP A 97 -18.51 -33.81 -7.29
CA ASP A 97 -18.59 -35.14 -7.87
C ASP A 97 -17.28 -35.95 -7.69
N MET A 98 -16.78 -36.03 -6.46
CA MET A 98 -15.64 -36.89 -6.14
C MET A 98 -15.91 -38.36 -6.49
N PRO A 99 -14.98 -39.06 -7.17
CA PRO A 99 -15.15 -40.45 -7.56
C PRO A 99 -14.95 -41.40 -6.37
N LEU A 100 -16.04 -41.73 -5.67
CA LEU A 100 -16.00 -42.61 -4.49
C LEU A 100 -15.82 -44.11 -4.82
N ALA A 101 -16.06 -44.50 -6.07
CA ALA A 101 -15.96 -45.90 -6.51
C ALA A 101 -14.52 -46.43 -6.58
N ASP A 102 -13.54 -45.53 -6.71
CA ASP A 102 -12.11 -45.84 -6.75
C ASP A 102 -11.38 -45.07 -5.64
N PRO A 103 -11.10 -45.72 -4.49
CA PRO A 103 -10.41 -45.09 -3.37
C PRO A 103 -9.03 -44.55 -3.72
N ASP A 104 -8.29 -45.21 -4.62
CA ASP A 104 -6.95 -44.80 -5.02
C ASP A 104 -7.00 -43.53 -5.88
N ARG A 105 -7.95 -43.46 -6.84
CA ARG A 105 -8.19 -42.23 -7.62
C ARG A 105 -8.69 -41.09 -6.74
N CYS A 106 -9.58 -41.37 -5.79
CA CYS A 106 -10.09 -40.38 -4.84
C CYS A 106 -8.95 -39.76 -4.01
N GLY A 107 -8.04 -40.59 -3.48
CA GLY A 107 -6.87 -40.12 -2.73
C GLY A 107 -5.96 -39.21 -3.57
N ARG A 108 -5.62 -39.62 -4.80
CA ARG A 108 -4.78 -38.83 -5.71
C ARG A 108 -5.40 -37.49 -6.08
N ILE A 109 -6.68 -37.47 -6.43
CA ILE A 109 -7.41 -36.22 -6.74
C ILE A 109 -7.40 -35.30 -5.52
N ARG A 110 -7.67 -35.84 -4.33
CA ARG A 110 -7.67 -35.04 -3.10
C ARG A 110 -6.31 -34.36 -2.88
N ASP A 111 -5.22 -35.10 -3.04
CA ASP A 111 -3.87 -34.57 -2.81
C ASP A 111 -3.47 -33.55 -3.92
N ASN A 112 -3.84 -33.81 -5.17
CA ASN A 112 -3.57 -32.88 -6.28
C ASN A 112 -4.38 -31.59 -6.16
N VAL A 113 -5.67 -31.68 -5.82
CA VAL A 113 -6.54 -30.50 -5.64
C VAL A 113 -6.10 -29.69 -4.44
N ALA A 114 -5.66 -30.34 -3.36
CA ALA A 114 -5.03 -29.67 -2.23
C ALA A 114 -3.81 -28.85 -2.66
N LEU A 115 -2.94 -29.40 -3.53
CA LEU A 115 -1.78 -28.69 -4.06
C LEU A 115 -2.17 -27.52 -5.00
N LEU A 116 -3.19 -27.72 -5.83
CA LEU A 116 -3.74 -26.66 -6.69
C LEU A 116 -4.30 -25.49 -5.86
N ALA A 117 -5.09 -25.80 -4.82
CA ALA A 117 -5.68 -24.81 -3.93
C ALA A 117 -4.62 -24.05 -3.13
N GLU A 118 -3.57 -24.75 -2.66
CA GLU A 118 -2.43 -24.15 -1.97
C GLU A 118 -1.64 -23.20 -2.89
N GLY A 119 -1.36 -23.63 -4.12
CA GLY A 119 -0.69 -22.78 -5.13
C GLY A 119 -1.53 -21.56 -5.51
N ALA A 120 -2.84 -21.73 -5.62
CA ALA A 120 -3.77 -20.62 -5.89
C ALA A 120 -3.78 -19.61 -4.73
N ASP A 121 -3.80 -20.06 -3.47
CA ASP A 121 -3.74 -19.17 -2.31
C ASP A 121 -2.41 -18.39 -2.26
N ALA A 122 -1.29 -19.06 -2.54
CA ALA A 122 0.02 -18.40 -2.63
C ALA A 122 0.05 -17.32 -3.72
N ARG A 123 -0.53 -17.58 -4.91
CA ARG A 123 -0.62 -16.55 -5.96
C ARG A 123 -1.59 -15.43 -5.57
N MET A 124 -2.72 -15.73 -4.94
CA MET A 124 -3.65 -14.73 -4.41
C MET A 124 -2.96 -13.78 -3.43
N GLN A 125 -2.12 -14.31 -2.55
CA GLN A 125 -1.33 -13.49 -1.63
C GLN A 125 -0.33 -12.58 -2.37
N ALA A 126 0.29 -13.06 -3.45
CA ALA A 126 1.19 -12.25 -4.27
C ALA A 126 0.43 -11.11 -4.98
N ILE A 127 -0.74 -11.40 -5.56
CA ILE A 127 -1.61 -10.39 -6.20
C ILE A 127 -1.99 -9.29 -5.19
N GLU A 128 -2.40 -9.67 -3.98
CA GLU A 128 -2.74 -8.71 -2.93
C GLU A 128 -1.56 -7.81 -2.53
N ALA A 129 -0.37 -8.39 -2.43
CA ALA A 129 0.85 -7.63 -2.13
C ALA A 129 1.22 -6.66 -3.27
N GLU A 130 1.09 -7.11 -4.52
CA GLU A 130 1.32 -6.30 -5.72
C GLU A 130 0.33 -5.12 -5.80
N GLU A 131 -0.95 -5.34 -5.52
CA GLU A 131 -1.97 -4.29 -5.47
C GLU A 131 -1.71 -3.28 -4.35
N LEU A 132 -1.40 -3.76 -3.15
CA LEU A 132 -1.09 -2.88 -2.02
C LEU A 132 0.15 -2.01 -2.29
N ALA A 133 1.18 -2.58 -2.90
CA ALA A 133 2.37 -1.83 -3.31
C ALA A 133 2.04 -0.77 -4.36
N ARG A 134 1.21 -1.12 -5.35
CA ARG A 134 0.74 -0.19 -6.40
C ARG A 134 -0.07 0.96 -5.80
N HIS A 135 -1.00 0.67 -4.89
CA HIS A 135 -1.79 1.69 -4.20
C HIS A 135 -0.92 2.63 -3.35
N ARG A 136 0.05 2.09 -2.61
CA ARG A 136 1.00 2.90 -1.84
C ARG A 136 1.80 3.83 -2.74
N ARG A 137 2.33 3.31 -3.86
CA ARG A 137 3.07 4.12 -4.85
C ARG A 137 2.21 5.25 -5.40
N ALA A 138 0.99 4.95 -5.86
CA ALA A 138 0.06 5.94 -6.38
C ALA A 138 -0.31 7.02 -5.34
N GLY A 139 -0.49 6.61 -4.07
CA GLY A 139 -0.74 7.55 -2.97
C GLY A 139 0.41 8.51 -2.72
N ILE A 140 1.66 8.01 -2.75
CA ILE A 140 2.86 8.85 -2.60
C ILE A 140 3.00 9.78 -3.82
N GLU A 141 2.83 9.27 -5.04
CA GLU A 141 2.88 10.06 -6.28
C GLU A 141 1.83 11.19 -6.30
N ALA A 142 0.64 10.95 -5.75
CA ALA A 142 -0.42 11.97 -5.64
C ALA A 142 -0.16 12.99 -4.50
N ALA A 143 0.49 12.59 -3.41
CA ALA A 143 0.76 13.46 -2.26
C ALA A 143 1.96 14.38 -2.50
N LEU A 144 2.96 13.93 -3.26
CA LEU A 144 4.24 14.62 -3.41
C LEU A 144 4.11 16.04 -3.99
N PRO A 145 3.31 16.31 -5.06
CA PRO A 145 3.12 17.67 -5.57
C PRO A 145 2.51 18.60 -4.53
N ARG A 146 1.58 18.09 -3.70
CA ARG A 146 0.95 18.89 -2.63
C ARG A 146 1.97 19.30 -1.57
N VAL A 147 2.88 18.40 -1.20
CA VAL A 147 3.97 18.70 -0.26
C VAL A 147 4.91 19.76 -0.86
N GLN A 148 5.30 19.62 -2.12
CA GLN A 148 6.16 20.58 -2.81
C GLN A 148 5.54 21.98 -2.86
N CYS A 149 4.29 22.10 -3.32
CA CYS A 149 3.59 23.40 -3.35
C CYS A 149 3.44 24.01 -1.94
N THR A 150 3.17 23.19 -0.93
CA THR A 150 3.07 23.67 0.45
C THR A 150 4.42 24.21 0.94
N LEU A 151 5.52 23.49 0.71
CA LEU A 151 6.87 23.93 1.07
C LEU A 151 7.27 25.22 0.34
N GLU A 152 6.95 25.35 -0.95
CA GLU A 152 7.18 26.59 -1.71
C GLU A 152 6.40 27.77 -1.11
N SER A 153 5.12 27.57 -0.75
CA SER A 153 4.32 28.61 -0.12
C SER A 153 4.86 29.03 1.25
N VAL A 154 5.34 28.07 2.05
CA VAL A 154 5.96 28.31 3.36
C VAL A 154 7.24 29.10 3.19
N GLN A 155 8.09 28.73 2.22
CA GLN A 155 9.32 29.46 1.91
C GLN A 155 9.06 30.89 1.44
N ALA A 156 8.04 31.10 0.59
CA ALA A 156 7.65 32.42 0.12
C ALA A 156 7.14 33.31 1.27
N ASN A 157 6.28 32.76 2.14
CA ASN A 157 5.80 33.45 3.33
C ASN A 157 6.95 33.77 4.29
N TYR A 158 7.90 32.84 4.44
CA TYR A 158 9.06 33.05 5.29
C TYR A 158 9.93 34.21 4.80
N ARG A 159 10.25 34.24 3.51
CA ARG A 159 11.02 35.34 2.90
C ARG A 159 10.33 36.68 3.08
N ARG A 160 9.00 36.73 2.89
CA ARG A 160 8.22 37.95 3.14
C ARG A 160 8.33 38.40 4.59
N ASN A 161 8.10 37.48 5.53
CA ASN A 161 8.15 37.77 6.96
C ASN A 161 9.56 38.24 7.40
N SER A 162 10.62 37.68 6.83
CA SER A 162 12.00 38.11 7.12
C SER A 162 12.28 39.54 6.66
N LEU A 163 11.81 39.92 5.47
CA LEU A 163 11.90 41.29 4.98
C LEU A 163 11.11 42.27 5.88
N GLU A 164 9.87 41.92 6.25
CA GLU A 164 9.04 42.73 7.14
C GLU A 164 9.67 42.92 8.53
N LEU A 165 10.26 41.85 9.09
CA LEU A 165 11.00 41.92 10.35
C LEU A 165 12.24 42.82 10.24
N THR A 166 13.02 42.67 9.18
CA THR A 166 14.22 43.49 8.95
C THR A 166 13.85 44.97 8.86
N GLN A 167 12.76 45.29 8.15
CA GLN A 167 12.26 46.65 8.07
C GLN A 167 11.79 47.18 9.44
N SER A 168 11.07 46.36 10.21
CA SER A 168 10.64 46.70 11.57
C SER A 168 11.83 46.95 12.52
N MET A 169 12.94 46.22 12.35
CA MET A 169 14.18 46.43 13.11
C MET A 169 14.83 47.78 12.79
N ILE A 170 14.88 48.16 11.52
CA ILE A 170 15.42 49.47 11.09
C ILE A 170 14.57 50.59 11.67
N GLU A 171 13.24 50.48 11.59
CA GLU A 171 12.31 51.45 12.18
C GLU A 171 12.46 51.54 13.71
N PHE A 172 12.68 50.41 14.38
CA PHE A 172 12.97 50.35 15.81
C PHE A 172 14.29 51.06 16.16
N GLN A 173 15.38 50.82 15.44
CA GLN A 173 16.65 51.53 15.65
C GLN A 173 16.51 53.04 15.49
N GLU A 174 15.81 53.49 14.44
CA GLU A 174 15.57 54.93 14.24
C GLU A 174 14.73 55.55 15.36
N ALA A 175 13.68 54.86 15.80
CA ALA A 175 12.83 55.33 16.89
C ALA A 175 13.61 55.37 18.22
N LEU A 176 14.45 54.37 18.47
CA LEU A 176 15.29 54.28 19.66
C LEU A 176 16.33 55.41 19.68
N GLY A 177 16.98 55.70 18.55
CA GLY A 177 17.90 56.84 18.42
C GLY A 177 17.22 58.19 18.65
N LYS A 178 16.01 58.40 18.10
CA LYS A 178 15.22 59.64 18.34
C LYS A 178 14.82 59.79 19.82
N SER A 179 14.58 58.68 20.52
CA SER A 179 14.23 58.66 21.94
C SER A 179 15.38 59.12 22.85
N PHE A 180 16.63 58.84 22.48
CA PHE A 180 17.80 59.30 23.26
C PHE A 180 17.85 60.82 23.42
N ILE A 181 17.51 61.55 22.35
CA ILE A 181 17.46 63.01 22.33
C ILE A 181 16.40 63.54 23.30
N SER A 182 15.23 62.92 23.36
CA SER A 182 14.15 63.36 24.26
C SER A 182 14.42 63.03 25.73
N LEU A 183 15.16 61.95 25.99
CA LEU A 183 15.53 61.49 27.33
C LEU A 183 16.78 62.18 27.90
N GLY A 184 17.56 62.87 27.07
CA GLY A 184 18.77 63.59 27.50
C GLY A 184 19.86 62.65 28.03
N LEU A 185 20.04 61.49 27.39
CA LEU A 185 21.02 60.49 27.81
C LEU A 185 22.46 60.96 27.57
N SER A 186 23.40 60.38 28.30
CA SER A 186 24.83 60.53 28.02
C SER A 186 25.29 59.58 26.91
N GLU A 187 26.34 59.96 26.18
CA GLU A 187 26.93 59.17 25.09
C GLU A 187 27.27 57.72 25.52
N ALA A 188 27.72 57.52 26.77
CA ALA A 188 28.00 56.19 27.30
C ALA A 188 26.73 55.34 27.48
N GLN A 189 25.60 55.95 27.86
CA GLN A 189 24.31 55.27 27.99
C GLN A 189 23.70 54.96 26.62
N GLU A 190 23.81 55.89 25.66
CA GLU A 190 23.38 55.69 24.27
C GLU A 190 24.12 54.51 23.63
N ASN A 191 25.44 54.47 23.74
CA ASN A 191 26.24 53.36 23.23
C ASN A 191 25.87 52.03 23.88
N SER A 192 25.62 52.01 25.20
CA SER A 192 25.25 50.76 25.89
C SER A 192 23.89 50.21 25.42
N LEU A 193 22.89 51.08 25.22
CA LEU A 193 21.55 50.67 24.77
C LEU A 193 21.55 50.26 23.30
N THR A 194 22.30 50.97 22.46
CA THR A 194 22.46 50.63 21.03
C THR A 194 23.13 49.27 20.87
N THR A 195 24.21 49.02 21.62
CA THR A 195 24.90 47.73 21.60
C THR A 195 23.99 46.58 22.04
N LEU A 196 23.17 46.81 23.08
CA LEU A 196 22.20 45.82 23.56
C LEU A 196 21.16 45.50 22.48
N ALA A 197 20.58 46.53 21.85
CA ALA A 197 19.60 46.38 20.79
C ALA A 197 20.18 45.61 19.60
N ASP A 198 21.39 45.94 19.18
CA ASP A 198 22.09 45.29 18.07
C ASP A 198 22.35 43.80 18.32
N ASP A 199 22.78 43.40 19.53
CA ASP A 199 22.97 42.00 19.90
C ASP A 199 21.66 41.20 19.80
N TYR A 200 20.55 41.75 20.30
CA TYR A 200 19.23 41.10 20.18
C TYR A 200 18.73 41.01 18.74
N MET A 201 18.92 42.07 17.94
CA MET A 201 18.55 42.06 16.53
C MET A 201 19.35 41.02 15.75
N GLN A 202 20.68 40.94 15.96
CA GLN A 202 21.52 39.92 15.34
C GLN A 202 21.08 38.49 15.70
N ARG A 203 20.76 38.23 16.97
CA ARG A 203 20.25 36.91 17.39
C ARG A 203 18.92 36.56 16.73
N MET A 204 18.04 37.53 16.56
CA MET A 204 16.74 37.34 15.92
C MET A 204 16.91 37.01 14.43
N VAL A 205 17.81 37.70 13.72
CA VAL A 205 18.16 37.39 12.32
C VAL A 205 18.79 35.99 12.21
N ALA A 206 19.74 35.64 13.08
CA ALA A 206 20.35 34.32 13.08
C ALA A 206 19.35 33.18 13.33
N SER A 207 18.37 33.39 14.24
CA SER A 207 17.26 32.45 14.45
C SER A 207 16.40 32.30 13.20
N GLN A 208 16.29 33.35 12.38
CA GLN A 208 15.54 33.26 11.14
C GLN A 208 16.26 32.46 10.07
N ASP A 209 17.57 32.63 9.92
CA ASP A 209 18.36 31.88 8.95
C ASP A 209 18.32 30.37 9.24
N ALA A 210 18.36 29.98 10.51
CA ALA A 210 18.21 28.57 10.91
C ALA A 210 16.89 27.95 10.45
N SER A 211 15.78 28.70 10.51
CA SER A 211 14.48 28.20 10.08
C SER A 211 14.39 28.05 8.54
N LEU A 212 15.06 28.91 7.77
CA LEU A 212 15.19 28.76 6.32
C LEU A 212 15.96 27.50 5.95
N GLN A 213 17.02 27.20 6.70
CA GLN A 213 17.81 25.99 6.50
C GLN A 213 16.94 24.73 6.68
N THR A 214 16.12 24.67 7.74
CA THR A 214 15.19 23.55 7.97
C THR A 214 14.19 23.39 6.82
N ILE A 215 13.67 24.48 6.26
CA ILE A 215 12.77 24.42 5.09
C ILE A 215 13.52 23.86 3.86
N GLY A 216 14.78 24.26 3.65
CA GLY A 216 15.62 23.74 2.59
C GLY A 216 15.90 22.23 2.72
N GLU A 217 16.17 21.75 3.94
CA GLU A 217 16.34 20.32 4.22
C GLU A 217 15.06 19.51 3.92
N LEU A 218 13.88 20.05 4.25
CA LEU A 218 12.59 19.42 3.93
C LEU A 218 12.34 19.36 2.41
N GLN A 219 12.74 20.38 1.64
CA GLN A 219 12.67 20.36 0.19
C GLN A 219 13.60 19.31 -0.42
N ALA A 220 14.83 19.19 0.09
CA ALA A 220 15.77 18.16 -0.35
C ALA A 220 15.25 16.74 -0.07
N LEU A 221 14.61 16.54 1.08
CA LEU A 221 13.96 15.26 1.41
C LEU A 221 12.81 14.94 0.46
N ALA A 222 11.96 15.92 0.15
CA ALA A 222 10.87 15.75 -0.81
C ALA A 222 11.39 15.38 -2.22
N ALA A 223 12.49 16.00 -2.66
CA ALA A 223 13.14 15.66 -3.92
C ALA A 223 13.73 14.24 -3.90
N SER A 224 14.35 13.83 -2.78
CA SER A 224 14.88 12.47 -2.62
C SER A 224 13.77 11.40 -2.70
N LEU A 225 12.61 11.66 -2.09
CA LEU A 225 11.44 10.77 -2.20
C LEU A 225 10.95 10.66 -3.65
N GLN A 226 11.03 11.74 -4.43
CA GLN A 226 10.69 11.72 -5.85
C GLN A 226 11.61 10.78 -6.66
N ASP A 227 12.92 10.80 -6.38
CA ASP A 227 13.89 9.96 -7.06
C ASP A 227 13.74 8.48 -6.70
N VAL A 228 13.35 8.16 -5.46
CA VAL A 228 13.04 6.79 -5.05
C VAL A 228 11.82 6.25 -5.81
N LEU A 229 10.80 7.07 -6.04
CA LEU A 229 9.61 6.67 -6.80
C LEU A 229 9.86 6.48 -8.30
N ARG A 230 10.94 7.07 -8.85
CA ARG A 230 11.32 6.90 -10.25
C ARG A 230 12.10 5.61 -10.52
N ARG A 231 12.69 5.02 -9.49
CA ARG A 231 13.40 3.72 -9.56
C ARG A 231 12.41 2.56 -9.43
#